data_AF-A0A8G2FAG0-F1
#
_entry.id   AF-A0A8G2FAG0-F1
#
_cell.length_a   1.000
_cell.length_b   1.000
_cell.length_c   1.000
_cell.angle_alpha   90.00
_cell.angle_beta   90.00
_cell.angle_gamma   90.00
#
_symmetry.space_group_name_H-M   'P 1'
#
loop_
_entity.id
_entity.type
_entity.pdbx_description
1 polymer ?
#
loop_
_entity_poly.entity_id
_entity_poly.type
_entity_poly.pdbx_seq_one_letter_code
_entity_poly.pdbx_strand_id
1 'polypeptide(L)'
;MAILSIISGLCAFAPTIAKWIGGDSAEKVTTQVVGMAKAITGADSDDAALAALQQNPELALQFQQAWQSYELGLEKELTKRHEADMKSDSWLSKNVRPLVLIGVTLAVFVATFVPVAYVPPDKYKFLTELCTWTFGYYFISRSALDKKGAKIPNPLALLGRK
;
A
#
# COMPACT_ATOMS: atom_id res chain seq x y z
N MET A 1 5.43 1.26 -30.24
CA MET A 1 6.85 1.49 -29.89
C MET A 1 7.15 2.94 -29.50
N ALA A 2 6.64 3.97 -30.20
CA ALA A 2 6.84 5.38 -29.82
C ALA A 2 6.31 5.74 -28.41
N ILE A 3 5.14 5.23 -28.04
CA ILE A 3 4.53 5.53 -26.75
C ILE A 3 5.39 5.09 -25.54
N LEU A 4 6.12 3.98 -25.64
CA LEU A 4 6.97 3.47 -24.56
C LEU A 4 8.22 4.33 -24.33
N SER A 5 8.76 4.99 -25.37
CA SER A 5 9.95 5.85 -25.22
C SER A 5 9.62 7.15 -24.48
N ILE A 6 8.46 7.76 -24.72
CA ILE A 6 8.05 8.97 -24.00
C ILE A 6 7.80 8.70 -22.51
N ILE A 7 7.14 7.58 -22.16
CA ILE A 7 6.92 7.22 -20.75
C ILE A 7 8.25 7.07 -20.01
N SER A 8 9.25 6.42 -20.63
CA SER A 8 10.56 6.27 -20.02
C SER A 8 11.22 7.62 -19.70
N GLY A 9 10.99 8.63 -20.53
CA GLY A 9 11.41 10.01 -20.28
C GLY A 9 10.60 10.71 -19.18
N LEU A 10 9.28 10.48 -19.13
CA LEU A 10 8.40 11.05 -18.09
C LEU A 10 8.63 10.43 -16.71
N CYS A 11 9.11 9.18 -16.64
CA CYS A 11 9.56 8.53 -15.40
C CYS A 11 10.69 9.29 -14.70
N ALA A 12 11.48 10.10 -15.41
CA ALA A 12 12.52 10.92 -14.80
C ALA A 12 11.93 12.02 -13.88
N PHE A 13 10.71 12.51 -14.20
CA PHE A 13 10.02 13.54 -13.42
C PHE A 13 9.03 12.95 -12.41
N ALA A 14 8.48 11.77 -12.73
CA ALA A 14 7.51 11.08 -11.90
C ALA A 14 7.83 9.56 -11.86
N PRO A 15 8.70 9.11 -10.95
CA PRO A 15 9.18 7.73 -10.94
C PRO A 15 8.08 6.71 -10.61
N THR A 16 6.97 7.12 -9.97
CA THR A 16 5.85 6.23 -9.67
C THR A 16 5.08 5.79 -10.91
N ILE A 17 5.25 6.47 -12.05
CA ILE A 17 4.73 6.02 -13.35
C ILE A 17 5.24 4.61 -13.68
N ALA A 18 6.49 4.29 -13.30
CA ALA A 18 7.10 2.99 -13.58
C ALA A 18 6.28 1.79 -13.06
N LYS A 19 5.56 1.96 -11.95
CA LYS A 19 4.69 0.92 -11.37
C LYS A 19 3.56 0.50 -12.32
N TRP A 20 3.18 1.37 -13.23
CA TRP A 20 2.01 1.21 -14.10
C TRP A 20 2.38 0.82 -15.53
N ILE A 21 3.66 0.64 -15.84
CA ILE A 21 4.14 0.31 -17.20
C ILE A 21 3.93 -1.18 -17.54
N GLY A 22 3.65 -2.02 -16.54
CA GLY A 22 3.37 -3.45 -16.72
C GLY A 22 1.90 -3.82 -16.48
N GLY A 23 1.36 -4.70 -17.32
CA GLY A 23 0.03 -5.31 -17.15
C GLY A 23 -1.10 -4.67 -17.97
N ASP A 24 -2.32 -5.18 -17.80
CA ASP A 24 -3.49 -4.84 -18.64
C ASP A 24 -3.96 -3.37 -18.54
N SER A 25 -3.50 -2.64 -17.52
CA SER A 25 -3.83 -1.22 -17.33
C SER A 25 -2.76 -0.27 -17.85
N ALA A 26 -1.63 -0.79 -18.35
CA ALA A 26 -0.49 0.02 -18.75
C ALA A 26 -0.83 0.98 -19.89
N GLU A 27 -1.59 0.53 -20.88
CA GLU A 27 -2.00 1.35 -22.04
C GLU A 27 -2.84 2.56 -21.59
N LYS A 28 -3.80 2.36 -20.69
CA LYS A 28 -4.67 3.44 -20.18
C LYS A 28 -3.90 4.48 -19.39
N VAL A 29 -3.03 4.05 -18.48
CA VAL A 29 -2.22 4.98 -17.67
C VAL A 29 -1.26 5.77 -18.56
N THR A 30 -0.66 5.09 -19.53
CA THR A 30 0.22 5.70 -20.51
C THR A 30 -0.46 6.82 -21.31
N THR A 31 -1.65 6.58 -21.84
CA THR A 31 -2.39 7.61 -22.58
C THR A 31 -2.70 8.82 -21.71
N GLN A 32 -3.04 8.61 -20.44
CA GLN A 32 -3.33 9.68 -19.48
C GLN A 32 -2.07 10.49 -19.12
N VAL A 33 -0.94 9.82 -18.92
CA VAL A 33 0.37 10.44 -18.63
C VAL A 33 0.82 11.33 -19.79
N VAL A 34 0.74 10.83 -21.02
CA VAL A 34 1.09 11.61 -22.22
C VAL A 34 0.11 12.77 -22.43
N GLY A 35 -1.19 12.55 -22.23
CA GLY A 35 -2.21 13.60 -22.30
C GLY A 35 -1.98 14.72 -21.27
N MET A 36 -1.59 14.35 -20.05
CA MET A 36 -1.23 15.31 -18.99
C MET A 36 0.01 16.13 -19.37
N ALA A 37 1.04 15.49 -19.92
CA ALA A 37 2.24 16.19 -20.39
C ALA A 37 1.90 17.20 -21.50
N LYS A 38 1.06 16.83 -22.47
CA LYS A 38 0.59 17.74 -23.53
C LYS A 38 -0.25 18.89 -23.00
N ALA A 39 -1.17 18.62 -22.08
CA ALA A 39 -2.04 19.64 -21.50
C ALA A 39 -1.25 20.72 -20.74
N ILE A 40 -0.16 20.33 -20.07
CA ILE A 40 0.69 21.25 -19.28
C ILE A 40 1.67 22.01 -20.17
N THR A 41 2.19 21.38 -21.22
CA THR A 41 3.19 21.98 -22.11
C THR A 41 2.58 22.74 -23.28
N GLY A 42 1.31 22.50 -23.60
CA GLY A 42 0.65 23.03 -24.81
C GLY A 42 1.20 22.45 -26.11
N ALA A 43 1.95 21.35 -26.05
CA ALA A 43 2.62 20.77 -27.22
C ALA A 43 1.71 19.82 -27.99
N ASP A 44 1.76 19.89 -29.32
CA ASP A 44 0.94 19.04 -30.21
C ASP A 44 1.50 17.61 -30.34
N SER A 45 2.82 17.43 -30.16
CA SER A 45 3.51 16.14 -30.27
C SER A 45 4.05 15.63 -28.93
N ASP A 46 4.11 14.31 -28.80
CA ASP A 46 4.55 13.64 -27.57
C ASP A 46 6.02 13.96 -27.24
N ASP A 47 6.88 14.01 -28.26
CA ASP A 47 8.30 14.33 -28.12
C ASP A 47 8.53 15.80 -27.75
N ALA A 48 7.71 16.72 -28.29
CA ALA A 48 7.78 18.13 -27.94
C ALA A 48 7.32 18.39 -26.50
N ALA A 49 6.33 17.65 -26.01
CA ALA A 49 5.91 17.71 -24.60
C ALA A 49 7.05 17.28 -23.66
N LEU A 50 7.75 16.19 -23.98
CA LEU A 50 8.89 15.74 -23.17
C LEU A 50 10.04 16.76 -23.19
N ALA A 51 10.36 17.33 -24.37
CA ALA A 51 11.40 18.33 -24.49
C ALA A 51 11.06 19.62 -23.71
N ALA A 52 9.80 20.05 -23.74
CA ALA A 52 9.34 21.22 -22.99
C ALA A 52 9.43 21.02 -21.46
N LEU A 53 9.15 19.81 -20.96
CA LEU A 53 9.33 19.46 -19.55
C LEU A 53 10.82 19.40 -19.15
N GLN A 54 11.70 18.96 -20.05
CA GLN A 54 13.15 18.96 -19.81
C GLN A 54 13.75 20.37 -19.79
N GLN A 55 13.23 21.27 -20.62
CA GLN A 55 13.74 22.64 -20.74
C GLN A 55 13.21 23.57 -19.66
N ASN A 56 12.01 23.33 -19.14
CA ASN A 56 11.33 24.23 -18.19
C ASN A 56 11.06 23.53 -16.84
N PRO A 57 11.85 23.82 -15.80
CA PRO A 57 11.66 23.24 -14.46
C PRO A 57 10.28 23.53 -13.84
N GLU A 58 9.66 24.67 -14.17
CA GLU A 58 8.31 25.02 -13.68
C GLU A 58 7.24 24.10 -14.29
N LEU A 59 7.34 23.78 -15.58
CA LEU A 59 6.41 22.85 -16.25
C LEU A 59 6.62 21.43 -15.73
N ALA A 60 7.86 21.03 -15.48
CA ALA A 60 8.17 19.74 -14.84
C ALA A 60 7.54 19.61 -13.45
N LEU A 61 7.59 20.67 -12.64
CA LEU A 61 6.98 20.70 -11.32
C LEU A 61 5.45 20.64 -11.40
N GLN A 62 4.83 21.37 -12.33
CA GLN A 62 3.39 21.28 -12.58
C GLN A 62 2.96 19.88 -13.02
N PHE A 63 3.74 19.24 -13.89
CA PHE A 63 3.52 17.85 -14.31
C PHE A 63 3.63 16.88 -13.13
N GLN A 64 4.65 17.03 -12.29
CA GLN A 64 4.82 16.22 -11.10
C GLN A 64 3.65 16.38 -10.12
N GLN A 65 3.17 17.61 -9.90
CA GLN A 65 2.01 17.88 -9.04
C GLN A 65 0.71 17.30 -9.61
N ALA A 66 0.50 17.47 -10.92
CA ALA A 66 -0.66 16.90 -11.60
C ALA A 66 -0.67 15.37 -11.50
N TRP A 67 0.49 14.73 -11.71
CA TRP A 67 0.64 13.28 -11.57
C TRP A 67 0.38 12.81 -10.13
N GLN A 68 0.94 13.49 -9.13
CA GLN A 68 0.68 13.18 -7.72
C GLN A 68 -0.80 13.31 -7.35
N SER A 69 -1.50 14.34 -7.87
CA SER A 69 -2.92 14.51 -7.62
C SER A 69 -3.76 13.39 -8.24
N TYR A 70 -3.36 12.90 -9.42
CA TYR A 70 -3.99 11.77 -10.09
C TYR A 70 -3.75 10.46 -9.34
N GLU A 71 -2.52 10.19 -8.90
CA GLU A 71 -2.18 9.02 -8.07
C GLU A 71 -2.98 9.01 -6.76
N LEU A 72 -3.07 10.16 -6.08
CA LEU A 72 -3.88 10.32 -4.87
C LEU A 72 -5.38 10.07 -5.14
N GLY A 73 -5.88 10.47 -6.31
CA GLY A 73 -7.25 10.19 -6.75
C GLY A 73 -7.52 8.70 -6.90
N LEU A 74 -6.59 7.97 -7.53
CA LEU A 74 -6.67 6.51 -7.67
C LEU A 74 -6.62 5.81 -6.31
N GLU A 75 -5.72 6.22 -5.42
CA GLU A 75 -5.62 5.66 -4.07
C GLU A 75 -6.90 5.92 -3.26
N LYS A 76 -7.54 7.08 -3.41
CA LYS A 76 -8.82 7.37 -2.78
C LYS A 76 -9.94 6.47 -3.29
N GLU A 77 -10.03 6.24 -4.60
CA GLU A 77 -11.01 5.31 -5.16
C GLU A 77 -10.79 3.87 -4.68
N LEU A 78 -9.53 3.42 -4.61
CA LEU A 78 -9.17 2.13 -4.03
C LEU A 78 -9.56 2.07 -2.55
N THR A 79 -9.27 3.12 -1.78
CA THR A 79 -9.64 3.21 -0.37
C THR A 79 -11.15 3.16 -0.19
N LYS A 80 -11.94 3.91 -0.98
CA LYS A 80 -13.40 3.85 -0.94
C LYS A 80 -13.94 2.45 -1.24
N ARG A 81 -13.36 1.74 -2.21
CA ARG A 81 -13.73 0.34 -2.50
C ARG A 81 -13.41 -0.58 -1.33
N HIS A 82 -12.20 -0.47 -0.77
CA HIS A 82 -11.83 -1.25 0.40
C HIS A 82 -12.71 -0.92 1.61
N GLU A 83 -13.05 0.35 1.83
CA GLU A 83 -13.99 0.78 2.88
C GLU A 83 -15.40 0.22 2.65
N ALA A 84 -15.87 0.20 1.40
CA ALA A 84 -17.14 -0.41 1.04
C ALA A 84 -17.15 -1.93 1.26
N ASP A 85 -16.06 -2.62 0.93
CA ASP A 85 -15.89 -4.05 1.20
C ASP A 85 -15.78 -4.33 2.71
N MET A 86 -15.15 -3.42 3.46
CA MET A 86 -15.04 -3.50 4.92
C MET A 86 -16.33 -3.12 5.67
N LYS A 87 -17.35 -2.56 5.00
CA LYS A 87 -18.68 -2.31 5.58
C LYS A 87 -19.51 -3.56 5.83
N SER A 88 -19.04 -4.75 5.45
CA SER A 88 -19.64 -6.00 5.92
C SER A 88 -19.42 -6.16 7.43
N ASP A 89 -20.35 -5.62 8.21
CA ASP A 89 -20.36 -5.57 9.68
C ASP A 89 -20.60 -6.95 10.34
N SER A 90 -19.86 -7.98 9.94
CA SER A 90 -19.85 -9.24 10.67
C SER A 90 -19.08 -9.08 11.98
N TRP A 91 -19.77 -9.29 13.10
CA TRP A 91 -19.16 -9.33 14.43
C TRP A 91 -17.99 -10.32 14.48
N LEU A 92 -18.09 -11.45 13.77
CA LEU A 92 -17.04 -12.46 13.72
C LEU A 92 -15.78 -11.93 13.03
N SER A 93 -15.92 -11.17 11.94
CA SER A 93 -14.78 -10.58 11.24
C SER A 93 -14.05 -9.54 12.08
N LYS A 94 -14.78 -8.78 12.92
CA LYS A 94 -14.19 -7.80 13.86
C LYS A 94 -13.42 -8.49 15.00
N ASN A 95 -13.86 -9.68 15.41
CA ASN A 95 -13.30 -10.42 16.54
C ASN A 95 -12.44 -11.62 16.14
N VAL A 96 -12.18 -11.84 14.84
CA VAL A 96 -11.41 -13.00 14.38
C VAL A 96 -10.00 -13.03 14.98
N ARG A 97 -9.35 -11.87 15.16
CA ARG A 97 -8.01 -11.77 15.74
C ARG A 97 -7.97 -12.24 17.21
N PRO A 98 -8.76 -11.68 18.13
CA PRO A 98 -8.79 -12.19 19.50
C PRO A 98 -9.31 -13.64 19.59
N LEU A 99 -10.26 -14.04 18.74
CA LEU A 99 -10.77 -15.42 18.73
C LEU A 99 -9.72 -16.44 18.32
N VAL A 100 -8.87 -16.15 17.32
CA VAL A 100 -7.76 -17.03 16.93
C VAL A 100 -6.78 -17.20 18.08
N LEU A 101 -6.43 -16.12 18.79
CA LEU A 101 -5.53 -16.20 19.97
C LEU A 101 -6.11 -17.09 21.06
N ILE A 102 -7.37 -16.86 21.44
CA ILE A 102 -8.06 -17.69 22.43
C ILE A 102 -8.12 -19.15 21.96
N GLY A 103 -8.44 -19.37 20.68
CA GLY A 103 -8.52 -20.70 20.09
C GLY A 103 -7.20 -21.49 20.17
N VAL A 104 -6.07 -20.88 19.77
CA VAL A 104 -4.77 -21.57 19.86
C VAL A 104 -4.31 -21.73 21.31
N THR A 105 -4.60 -20.80 22.21
CA THR A 105 -4.30 -20.94 23.64
C THR A 105 -5.08 -22.09 24.27
N LEU A 106 -6.38 -22.20 23.99
CA LEU A 106 -7.21 -23.30 24.49
C LEU A 106 -6.77 -24.65 23.89
N ALA A 107 -6.40 -24.69 22.61
CA ALA A 107 -5.90 -25.91 21.98
C ALA A 107 -4.62 -26.42 22.67
N VAL A 108 -3.66 -25.54 22.96
CA VAL A 108 -2.44 -25.91 23.69
C VAL A 108 -2.76 -26.32 25.13
N PHE A 109 -3.63 -25.56 25.83
CA PHE A 109 -4.04 -25.87 27.20
C PHE A 109 -4.70 -27.25 27.31
N VAL A 110 -5.65 -27.56 26.43
CA VAL A 110 -6.30 -28.88 26.39
C VAL A 110 -5.27 -29.97 26.07
N ALA A 111 -4.39 -29.74 25.09
CA ALA A 111 -3.37 -30.70 24.70
C ALA A 111 -2.42 -31.08 25.85
N THR A 112 -2.22 -30.20 26.84
CA THR A 112 -1.43 -30.50 28.05
C THR A 112 -2.05 -31.60 28.92
N PHE A 113 -3.38 -31.75 28.92
CA PHE A 113 -4.09 -32.75 29.74
C PHE A 113 -4.47 -34.02 28.95
N VAL A 114 -4.25 -34.04 27.63
CA VAL A 114 -4.57 -35.19 26.79
C VAL A 114 -3.42 -36.21 26.86
N PRO A 115 -3.71 -37.52 27.00
CA PRO A 115 -2.66 -38.54 27.03
C PRO A 115 -1.80 -38.54 25.77
N VAL A 116 -0.50 -38.84 25.95
CA VAL A 116 0.50 -38.85 24.86
C VAL A 116 0.16 -39.78 23.70
N ALA A 117 -0.65 -40.80 23.93
CA ALA A 117 -1.15 -41.70 22.90
C ALA A 117 -1.98 -40.96 21.81
N TYR A 118 -2.66 -39.87 22.18
CA TYR A 118 -3.50 -39.08 21.27
C TYR A 118 -2.81 -37.80 20.80
N VAL A 119 -1.95 -37.21 21.66
CA VAL A 119 -1.11 -36.06 21.31
C VAL A 119 0.36 -36.45 21.51
N PRO A 120 1.00 -37.05 20.49
CA PRO A 120 2.43 -37.32 20.52
C PRO A 120 3.27 -36.04 20.63
N PRO A 121 4.52 -36.14 21.11
CA PRO A 121 5.39 -34.99 21.30
C PRO A 121 5.55 -34.09 20.06
N ASP A 122 5.60 -34.68 18.87
CA ASP A 122 5.74 -33.92 17.61
C ASP A 122 4.51 -33.04 17.32
N LYS A 123 3.30 -33.57 17.59
CA LYS A 123 2.05 -32.80 17.44
C LYS A 123 1.96 -31.70 18.48
N TYR A 124 2.36 -31.98 19.72
CA TYR A 124 2.39 -30.99 20.78
C TYR A 124 3.37 -29.85 20.46
N LYS A 125 4.58 -30.20 19.98
CA LYS A 125 5.59 -29.23 19.55
C LYS A 125 5.09 -28.36 18.40
N PHE A 126 4.46 -28.96 17.38
CA PHE A 126 3.85 -28.20 16.29
C PHE A 126 2.78 -27.22 16.81
N LEU A 127 1.89 -27.65 17.71
CA LEU A 127 0.85 -26.79 18.29
C LEU A 127 1.44 -25.62 19.09
N THR A 128 2.48 -25.85 19.88
CA THR A 128 3.13 -24.79 20.66
C THR A 128 3.93 -23.82 19.79
N GLU A 129 4.58 -24.29 18.72
CA GLU A 129 5.24 -23.45 17.72
C GLU A 129 4.23 -22.57 16.96
N LEU A 130 3.11 -23.16 16.51
CA LEU A 130 2.02 -22.42 15.88
C LEU A 130 1.47 -21.33 16.81
N CYS A 131 1.24 -21.67 18.08
CA CYS A 131 0.81 -20.71 19.10
C CYS A 131 1.84 -19.57 19.26
N THR A 132 3.13 -19.91 19.37
CA THR A 132 4.23 -18.94 19.52
C THR A 132 4.30 -17.97 18.34
N TRP A 133 4.26 -18.48 17.11
CA TRP A 133 4.28 -17.65 15.90
C TRP A 133 3.02 -16.79 15.77
N THR A 134 1.85 -17.32 16.14
CA THR A 134 0.58 -16.57 16.11
C THR A 134 0.62 -15.39 17.09
N PHE A 135 1.08 -15.62 18.32
CA PHE A 135 1.27 -14.56 19.33
C PHE A 135 2.34 -13.57 18.89
N GLY A 136 3.50 -14.07 18.44
CA GLY A 136 4.60 -13.25 17.93
C GLY A 136 4.13 -12.32 16.82
N TYR A 137 3.48 -12.84 15.79
CA TYR A 137 2.93 -12.04 14.71
C TYR A 137 1.90 -11.02 15.19
N TYR A 138 0.95 -11.42 16.07
CA TYR A 138 -0.08 -10.52 16.57
C TYR A 138 0.49 -9.31 17.32
N PHE A 139 1.41 -9.56 18.27
CA PHE A 139 1.99 -8.49 19.10
C PHE A 139 3.05 -7.67 18.35
N ILE A 140 3.90 -8.31 17.54
CA ILE A 140 4.90 -7.61 16.73
C ILE A 140 4.21 -6.73 15.68
N SER A 141 3.23 -7.29 14.96
CA SER A 141 2.50 -6.53 13.93
C SER A 141 1.72 -5.37 14.55
N ARG A 142 1.06 -5.58 15.71
CA ARG A 142 0.35 -4.49 16.39
C ARG A 142 1.31 -3.38 16.82
N SER A 143 2.44 -3.72 17.43
CA SER A 143 3.47 -2.74 17.81
C SER A 143 4.05 -1.97 16.61
N ALA A 144 4.29 -2.66 15.50
CA ALA A 144 4.80 -2.04 14.28
C ALA A 144 3.75 -1.14 13.58
N LEU A 145 2.48 -1.53 13.60
CA LEU A 145 1.38 -0.77 12.99
C LEU A 145 0.98 0.44 13.84
N ASP A 146 1.00 0.33 15.17
CA ASP A 146 0.69 1.44 16.08
C ASP A 146 1.69 2.59 15.91
N LYS A 147 2.97 2.27 15.69
CA LYS A 147 4.02 3.25 15.36
C LYS A 147 3.78 3.97 14.03
N LYS A 148 3.15 3.31 13.06
CA LYS A 148 2.85 3.91 11.74
C LYS A 148 1.60 4.80 11.77
N GLY A 149 0.69 4.58 12.74
CA GLY A 149 -0.51 5.40 12.95
C GLY A 149 -0.28 6.60 13.87
N ALA A 150 0.87 6.70 14.53
CA ALA A 150 1.22 7.84 15.36
C ALA A 150 1.28 9.10 14.48
N LYS A 151 0.40 10.08 14.76
CA LYS A 151 0.50 11.41 14.17
C LYS A 151 1.83 12.00 14.59
N ILE A 152 2.79 12.04 13.67
CA ILE A 152 4.06 12.74 13.89
C ILE A 152 3.68 14.21 14.12
N PRO A 153 3.92 14.77 15.32
CA PRO A 153 3.58 16.15 15.57
C PRO A 153 4.36 17.02 14.59
N ASN A 154 3.69 18.06 14.06
CA ASN A 154 4.36 19.04 13.21
C ASN A 154 5.59 19.57 13.97
N PRO A 155 6.83 19.40 13.47
CA PRO A 155 8.02 19.86 14.17
C PRO A 155 8.00 21.38 14.42
N LEU A 156 7.24 22.14 13.63
CA LEU A 156 7.04 23.57 13.83
C LEU A 156 6.12 23.90 15.02
N ALA A 157 5.22 22.99 15.40
CA ALA A 157 4.37 23.15 16.58
C ALA A 157 5.18 23.12 17.89
N LEU A 158 6.36 22.48 17.89
CA LEU A 158 7.31 22.49 19.02
C LEU A 158 8.09 23.81 19.12
N LEU A 159 8.11 24.61 18.05
CA LEU A 159 8.78 25.91 17.98
C LEU A 159 7.82 27.09 18.24
N GLY A 160 6.55 26.82 18.58
CA GLY A 160 5.57 27.86 18.92
C GLY A 160 5.19 28.79 17.76
N ARG A 161 5.59 28.49 16.52
CA ARG A 161 5.10 29.19 15.32
C ARG A 161 4.06 28.32 14.65
N LYS A 162 2.84 28.87 14.56
CA LYS A 162 1.71 28.28 13.82
C LYS A 162 2.08 28.07 12.36
#